data_AF-A0A1H8IQI0-F1
#
_entry.id   AF-A0A1H8IQI0-F1
#
_cell.length_a   1.000
_cell.length_b   1.000
_cell.length_c   1.000
_cell.angle_alpha   90.00
_cell.angle_beta   90.00
_cell.angle_gamma   90.00
#
_symmetry.space_group_name_H-M   'P 1'
#
loop_
_entity.id
_entity.type
_entity.pdbx_description
1 polymer ?
#
loop_
_entity_poly.entity_id
_entity_poly.type
_entity_poly.pdbx_seq_one_letter_code
_entity_poly.pdbx_strand_id
1 'polypeptide(L)' 'MKYIEAELFSIGCKVINISIVASFQRLKEYYEELGYRYKDKVKYPTLSFEVLYMSKFEEEFNFS' A
#
# COMPACT_ATOMS: atom_id res chain seq x y z
N MET A 1 -11.23 -3.92 -0.98
CA MET A 1 -10.26 -2.85 -1.30
C MET A 1 -10.61 -2.09 -2.56
N LYS A 2 -10.91 -2.74 -3.70
CA LYS A 2 -11.23 -2.04 -4.97
C LYS A 2 -12.28 -0.92 -4.85
N TYR A 3 -13.33 -1.12 -4.04
CA TYR A 3 -14.35 -0.09 -3.79
C TYR A 3 -13.79 1.18 -3.13
N ILE A 4 -13.03 1.02 -2.04
CA ILE A 4 -12.43 2.15 -1.30
C ILE A 4 -11.41 2.89 -2.17
N GLU A 5 -10.58 2.14 -2.91
CA GLU A 5 -9.61 2.73 -3.84
C GLU A 5 -10.30 3.55 -4.93
N ALA A 6 -11.38 3.02 -5.52
CA ALA A 6 -12.17 3.74 -6.52
C ALA A 6 -12.76 5.03 -5.95
N GLU A 7 -13.34 5.00 -4.74
CA GLU A 7 -13.87 6.19 -4.09
C GLU A 7 -12.78 7.24 -3.85
N LEU A 8 -11.63 6.83 -3.31
CA LEU A 8 -10.50 7.72 -3.07
C LEU A 8 -10.01 8.39 -4.37
N PHE A 9 -9.85 7.63 -5.45
CA PHE A 9 -9.45 8.18 -6.74
C PHE A 9 -10.55 9.08 -7.34
N SER A 10 -11.83 8.74 -7.16
CA SER A 10 -12.95 9.56 -7.66
C SER A 10 -13.02 10.95 -7.02
N ILE A 11 -12.53 11.11 -5.80
CA ILE A 11 -12.45 12.42 -5.11
C ILE A 11 -11.12 13.16 -5.36
N GLY A 12 -10.29 12.67 -6.29
CA GLY A 12 -9.05 13.30 -6.72
C GLY A 12 -7.80 12.91 -5.93
N CYS A 13 -7.84 11.83 -5.13
CA CYS A 13 -6.63 11.25 -4.57
C CYS A 13 -5.69 10.83 -5.71
N LYS A 14 -4.37 11.05 -5.58
CA LYS A 14 -3.37 10.65 -6.58
C LYS A 14 -2.52 9.47 -6.17
N VAL A 15 -2.33 9.28 -4.87
CA VAL A 15 -1.49 8.22 -4.32
C VAL A 15 -2.09 7.71 -3.03
N ILE A 16 -2.31 6.40 -2.95
CA ILE A 16 -2.68 5.72 -1.72
C ILE A 16 -1.40 5.18 -1.08
N ASN A 17 -1.14 5.54 0.17
CA ASN A 17 0.01 5.04 0.92
C ASN A 17 -0.50 4.13 2.05
N ILE A 18 0.14 2.97 2.21
CA ILE A 18 -0.13 2.02 3.29
C ILE A 18 1.15 1.66 4.02
N SER A 19 1.00 1.19 5.25
CA SER A 19 2.09 0.64 6.04
C SER A 19 1.67 -0.66 6.68
N ILE A 20 2.51 -1.69 6.59
CA ILE A 20 2.27 -3.01 7.16
C ILE A 20 3.48 -3.46 7.99
N VAL A 21 3.30 -4.48 8.82
CA VAL A 21 4.43 -5.13 9.50
C VAL A 21 5.27 -5.87 8.44
N ALA A 22 6.56 -5.58 8.36
CA ALA A 22 7.41 -6.07 7.27
C ALA A 22 7.60 -7.60 7.26
N SER A 23 7.44 -8.26 8.41
CA SER A 23 7.52 -9.73 8.50
C SER A 23 6.30 -10.44 7.92
N PHE A 24 5.22 -9.74 7.57
CA PHE A 24 4.00 -10.34 7.02
C PHE A 24 4.08 -10.48 5.50
N GLN A 25 4.89 -11.43 5.04
CA GLN A 25 5.18 -11.64 3.62
C GLN A 25 3.91 -11.86 2.76
N ARG A 26 2.96 -12.67 3.22
CA ARG A 26 1.69 -12.89 2.50
C ARG A 26 0.86 -11.62 2.35
N LEU A 27 0.94 -10.70 3.31
CA LEU A 27 0.22 -9.42 3.25
C LEU A 27 0.89 -8.47 2.26
N LYS A 28 2.23 -8.46 2.21
CA LYS A 28 3.00 -7.75 1.17
C LYS A 28 2.59 -8.23 -0.21
N GLU A 29 2.62 -9.54 -0.45
CA GLU A 29 2.25 -10.16 -1.73
C GLU A 29 0.83 -9.80 -2.15
N TYR A 30 -0.13 -9.89 -1.22
CA TYR A 30 -1.51 -9.47 -1.48
C TYR A 30 -1.61 -8.02 -1.95
N TYR A 31 -0.87 -7.08 -1.33
CA TYR A 31 -0.88 -5.69 -1.77
C TYR A 31 -0.14 -5.48 -3.10
N GLU A 32 0.92 -6.24 -3.37
CA GLU A 32 1.60 -6.23 -4.68
C GLU A 32 0.68 -6.70 -5.81
N GLU A 33 -0.12 -7.75 -5.57
CA GLU A 33 -1.16 -8.23 -6.50
C GLU A 33 -2.25 -7.18 -6.75
N LEU A 34 -2.55 -6.34 -5.76
CA LEU A 34 -3.46 -5.20 -5.90
C LEU A 34 -2.82 -3.98 -6.60
N GLY A 35 -1.53 -4.05 -6.95
CA GLY A 35 -0.82 -2.98 -7.66
C GLY A 35 -0.03 -2.03 -6.76
N TYR A 36 0.03 -2.25 -5.44
CA TYR A 36 0.91 -1.46 -4.58
C TYR A 36 2.37 -1.82 -4.83
N ARG A 37 3.24 -0.83 -4.71
CA ARG A 37 4.69 -0.95 -4.88
C ARG A 37 5.40 -0.68 -3.58
N TYR A 38 6.51 -1.40 -3.37
CA TYR A 38 7.44 -1.13 -2.28
C TYR A 38 7.92 0.33 -2.34
N LYS A 39 7.91 1.00 -1.19
CA LYS A 39 8.47 2.35 -1.05
C LYS A 39 9.66 2.36 -0.11
N ASP A 40 9.48 1.88 1.11
CA ASP A 40 10.52 1.92 2.13
C ASP A 40 10.27 0.86 3.22
N LYS A 41 11.31 0.55 3.99
CA LYS A 41 11.23 -0.31 5.17
C LYS A 41 11.99 0.34 6.31
N VAL A 42 11.28 0.66 7.38
CA VAL A 42 11.81 1.47 8.49
C VAL A 42 11.77 0.68 9.79
N LYS A 43 12.89 0.71 10.52
CA LYS A 43 12.99 0.21 11.89
C LYS A 43 12.84 1.37 12.87
N TYR A 44 11.76 1.36 13.64
CA TYR A 44 11.53 2.34 14.69
C TYR A 44 12.09 1.85 16.03
N PRO A 45 12.78 2.70 16.83
CA PRO A 45 13.31 2.29 18.14
C PRO A 45 12.25 1.81 19.13
N THR A 46 11.01 2.26 18.96
CA THR A 46 9.87 1.96 19.85
C THR A 46 9.05 0.75 19.42
N LEU A 47 9.32 0.17 18.24
CA LEU A 47 8.59 -0.98 17.72
C LEU A 47 9.50 -2.22 17.70
N SER A 48 8.93 -3.37 18.06
CA SER A 48 9.63 -4.66 18.02
C SER A 48 9.70 -5.27 16.61
N PHE A 49 9.21 -4.55 15.60
CA PHE A 49 9.15 -4.99 14.21
C PHE A 49 9.49 -3.84 13.25
N GLU A 50 9.92 -4.20 12.04
CA GLU A 50 10.09 -3.25 10.95
C GLU A 50 8.73 -2.94 10.31
N VAL A 51 8.54 -1.69 9.90
CA VAL A 51 7.36 -1.24 9.16
C VAL A 51 7.71 -1.14 7.68
N LEU A 52 6.90 -1.76 6.84
CA LEU A 52 6.99 -1.71 5.38
C LEU A 52 5.99 -0.69 4.85
N TYR A 53 6.47 0.29 4.10
CA TYR A 53 5.66 1.28 3.41
C TYR A 53 5.48 0.89 1.95
N MET A 54 4.25 0.98 1.47
CA MET A 54 3.90 0.72 0.08
C MET A 54 2.96 1.80 -0.44
N SER A 55 2.97 2.01 -1.76
CA SER A 55 2.14 3.01 -2.42
C SER A 55 1.52 2.50 -3.70
N LYS A 56 0.33 2.99 -4.04
CA LYS A 56 -0.34 2.75 -5.32
C LYS A 56 -0.76 4.09 -5.92
N PHE A 57 -0.45 4.30 -7.19
CA PHE A 57 -0.80 5.50 -7.92
C PHE A 57 -2.15 5.35 -8.65
N GLU A 58 -2.81 6.47 -8.93
CA GLU A 58 -4.08 6.50 -9.68
C GLU A 58 -3.93 5.85 -11.07
N GLU A 59 -2.79 6.03 -11.76
CA GLU A 59 -2.55 5.44 -13.08
C GLU A 59 -2.45 3.91 -13.06
N GLU A 60 -2.17 3.33 -11.90
CA GLU A 60 -2.13 1.88 -11.68
C GLU A 60 -3.53 1.30 -11.35
N PHE A 61 -4.57 2.14 -11.31
CA PHE A 61 -5.95 1.75 -11.05
C PHE A 61 -6.72 1.51 -12.36
N ASN A 62 -6.92 0.24 -12.71
CA ASN A 62 -7.75 -0.14 -13.85
C ASN A 62 -9.25 0.03 -13.52
N PHE A 63 -9.90 0.98 -14.18
CA PHE A 63 -11.36 1.14 -14.20
C PHE A 63 -12.00 0.09 -15.12
N SER A 64 -11.82 -1.21 -14.82
CA SER A 64 -12.51 -2.29 -15.53
C SER A 64 -13.80 -2.66 -14.82
#